data_AF-A0A9X2YKV3-F1
#
_entry.id   AF-A0A9X2YKV3-F1
#
_cell.length_a   1.000
_cell.length_b   1.000
_cell.length_c   1.000
_cell.angle_alpha   90.00
_cell.angle_beta   90.00
_cell.angle_gamma   90.00
#
_symmetry.space_group_name_H-M   'P 1'
#
loop_
_entity.id
_entity.type
_entity.pdbx_description
1 polymer ?
#
loop_
_entity_poly.entity_id
_entity_poly.type
_entity_poly.pdbx_seq_one_letter_code
_entity_poly.pdbx_strand_id
1 'polypeptide(L)'
;MTTRRGSARRGITMLDAGGGFDLEAGASWLQPAKRAELAHARAVELRRRLAELVGGAQPAPGTAAQARLRAEQASLRAANAWRAALHRHVEAEQAHLRAAAAHEQAAMTVGDEECDMHQTAAERHRAAAAAHQATVAYLSASDSPDATSARVLHEQ
;
A
#
# COMPACT_ATOMS: atom_id res chain seq x y z
N MET A 1 74.00 -12.19 -11.77
CA MET A 1 73.81 -13.64 -11.99
C MET A 1 72.40 -14.01 -11.55
N THR A 2 71.69 -14.71 -12.44
CA THR A 2 70.51 -15.57 -12.21
C THR A 2 69.12 -14.95 -12.03
N THR A 3 68.40 -14.94 -13.15
CA THR A 3 66.94 -14.92 -13.35
C THR A 3 66.19 -16.13 -12.75
N ARG A 4 64.92 -15.96 -12.31
CA ARG A 4 63.78 -16.85 -12.65
C ARG A 4 62.47 -16.27 -12.06
N ARG A 5 61.44 -15.87 -12.83
CA ARG A 5 60.46 -16.60 -13.68
C ARG A 5 59.25 -17.14 -12.91
N GLY A 6 58.06 -16.73 -13.37
CA GLY A 6 56.73 -17.31 -13.11
C GLY A 6 55.66 -16.26 -13.40
N SER A 7 55.28 -15.94 -14.65
CA SER A 7 54.49 -16.74 -15.61
C SER A 7 53.26 -17.37 -14.94
N ALA A 8 52.11 -16.70 -14.93
CA ALA A 8 51.10 -16.61 -16.01
C ALA A 8 50.16 -17.83 -16.11
N ARG A 9 48.87 -17.51 -15.97
CA ARG A 9 47.67 -18.05 -16.64
C ARG A 9 47.35 -19.56 -16.53
N ARG A 10 46.14 -19.81 -16.03
CA ARG A 10 45.03 -20.64 -16.60
C ARG A 10 43.93 -20.64 -15.53
N GLY A 11 42.68 -20.26 -15.77
CA GLY A 11 41.81 -20.66 -16.86
C GLY A 11 40.97 -21.85 -16.40
N ILE A 12 39.86 -21.58 -15.70
CA ILE A 12 38.77 -22.55 -15.50
C ILE A 12 37.46 -21.80 -15.78
N THR A 13 36.87 -22.13 -16.93
CA THR A 13 35.47 -21.90 -17.30
C THR A 13 34.67 -23.19 -17.08
N MET A 14 33.34 -23.05 -17.00
CA MET A 14 32.26 -24.05 -16.88
C MET A 14 31.81 -24.36 -15.44
N LEU A 15 30.53 -24.47 -15.10
CA LEU A 15 29.23 -24.23 -15.77
C LEU A 15 28.18 -24.20 -14.63
N ASP A 16 27.17 -23.35 -14.79
CA ASP A 16 25.76 -23.42 -14.37
C ASP A 16 25.31 -24.24 -13.14
N ALA A 17 24.60 -23.59 -12.20
CA ALA A 17 23.30 -24.02 -11.66
C ALA A 17 22.93 -23.29 -10.35
N GLY A 18 21.81 -22.55 -10.37
CA GLY A 18 20.75 -22.71 -9.36
C GLY A 18 20.68 -21.74 -8.17
N GLY A 19 19.53 -21.05 -8.07
CA GLY A 19 18.92 -20.56 -6.83
C GLY A 19 19.30 -19.12 -6.47
N GLY A 20 18.48 -18.10 -6.76
CA GLY A 20 17.10 -18.01 -6.28
C GLY A 20 17.10 -17.18 -5.00
N PHE A 21 17.31 -15.88 -5.11
CA PHE A 21 16.95 -14.95 -4.03
C PHE A 21 15.48 -14.60 -4.23
N ASP A 22 14.62 -15.45 -3.64
CA ASP A 22 13.18 -15.24 -3.52
C ASP A 22 12.92 -14.00 -2.67
N LEU A 23 12.74 -12.86 -3.35
CA LEU A 23 12.04 -11.68 -2.84
C LEU A 23 10.53 -11.93 -2.96
N GLU A 24 10.01 -12.91 -2.24
CA GLU A 24 8.58 -13.25 -2.18
C GLU A 24 7.99 -12.76 -0.85
N ALA A 25 7.39 -11.55 -0.89
CA ALA A 25 6.18 -11.23 -0.15
C ALA A 25 5.61 -9.85 -0.54
N GLY A 26 4.57 -9.84 -1.39
CA GLY A 26 3.35 -9.11 -1.00
C GLY A 26 2.96 -7.80 -1.69
N ALA A 27 3.60 -7.37 -2.79
CA ALA A 27 3.17 -6.14 -3.46
C ALA A 27 3.68 -5.99 -4.92
N SER A 28 3.27 -6.88 -5.83
CA SER A 28 3.27 -6.52 -7.25
C SER A 28 2.12 -5.53 -7.50
N TRP A 29 2.31 -4.29 -7.08
CA TRP A 29 1.52 -3.19 -7.58
C TRP A 29 1.80 -3.16 -9.08
N LEU A 30 0.83 -3.56 -9.90
CA LEU A 30 0.83 -3.28 -11.34
C LEU A 30 1.40 -1.88 -11.54
N GLN A 31 2.44 -1.75 -12.38
CA GLN A 31 3.06 -0.45 -12.61
C GLN A 31 1.98 0.59 -12.95
N PRO A 32 2.13 1.86 -12.54
CA PRO A 32 1.11 2.89 -12.74
C PRO A 32 0.54 2.93 -14.17
N ALA A 33 1.40 2.75 -15.17
CA ALA A 33 1.01 2.65 -16.58
C ALA A 33 0.05 1.47 -16.85
N LYS A 34 0.38 0.26 -16.39
CA LYS A 34 -0.50 -0.92 -16.54
C LYS A 34 -1.84 -0.73 -15.85
N ARG A 35 -1.89 -0.03 -14.72
CA ARG A 35 -3.17 0.29 -14.05
C ARG A 35 -4.01 1.27 -14.86
N ALA A 36 -3.38 2.30 -15.43
CA ALA A 36 -4.05 3.27 -16.29
C ALA A 36 -4.62 2.61 -17.56
N GLU A 37 -3.85 1.72 -18.20
CA GLU A 37 -4.27 0.93 -19.36
C GLU A 37 -5.49 0.06 -19.04
N LEU A 38 -5.46 -0.68 -17.93
CA LEU A 38 -6.58 -1.51 -17.49
C LEU A 38 -7.83 -0.67 -17.18
N ALA A 39 -7.67 0.48 -16.53
CA ALA A 39 -8.77 1.40 -16.25
C ALA A 39 -9.39 1.96 -17.54
N HIS A 40 -8.56 2.32 -18.52
CA HIS A 40 -9.01 2.80 -19.82
C HIS A 40 -9.78 1.72 -20.60
N ALA A 41 -9.22 0.51 -20.70
CA ALA A 41 -9.88 -0.62 -21.36
C ALA A 41 -11.25 -0.91 -20.74
N ARG A 42 -11.35 -0.82 -19.40
CA ARG A 42 -12.60 -1.00 -18.68
C ARG A 42 -13.62 0.10 -18.99
N ALA A 43 -13.19 1.37 -19.04
CA ALA A 43 -14.07 2.48 -19.39
C ALA A 43 -14.61 2.37 -20.82
N VAL A 44 -13.81 1.86 -21.76
CA VAL A 44 -14.26 1.56 -23.14
C VAL A 44 -15.31 0.45 -23.14
N GLU A 45 -15.04 -0.67 -22.45
CA GLU A 45 -15.99 -1.79 -22.33
C GLU A 45 -17.33 -1.35 -21.73
N LEU A 46 -17.31 -0.53 -20.68
CA LEU A 46 -18.52 -0.03 -20.01
C LEU A 46 -19.34 0.90 -20.91
N ARG A 47 -18.68 1.79 -21.66
CA ARG A 47 -19.36 2.66 -22.64
C ARG A 47 -20.06 1.85 -23.72
N ARG A 48 -19.39 0.83 -24.27
CA ARG A 48 -19.99 -0.09 -25.26
C ARG A 48 -21.25 -0.76 -24.69
N ARG A 49 -21.17 -1.31 -23.48
CA ARG A 49 -22.32 -2.00 -22.85
C ARG A 49 -23.48 -1.05 -22.54
N LEU A 50 -23.20 0.18 -22.14
CA LEU A 50 -24.24 1.19 -21.95
C LEU A 50 -24.97 1.49 -23.26
N ALA A 51 -24.24 1.62 -24.37
CA ALA A 51 -24.84 1.82 -25.69
C ALA A 51 -25.70 0.62 -26.12
N GLU A 52 -25.24 -0.61 -25.87
CA GLU A 52 -26.01 -1.83 -26.13
C GLU A 52 -27.32 -1.87 -25.32
N LEU A 53 -27.26 -1.53 -24.03
CA LEU A 53 -28.45 -1.48 -23.17
C LEU A 53 -29.44 -0.39 -23.59
N VAL A 54 -28.95 0.82 -23.92
CA VAL A 54 -29.78 1.91 -24.43
C VAL A 54 -30.43 1.53 -25.78
N GLY A 55 -29.72 0.75 -26.60
CA GLY A 55 -30.24 0.18 -27.85
C GLY A 55 -31.22 -0.99 -27.67
N GLY A 56 -31.57 -1.36 -26.44
CA GLY A 56 -32.52 -2.43 -26.13
C GLY A 56 -31.94 -3.85 -26.22
N ALA A 57 -30.62 -4.00 -26.34
CA ALA A 57 -30.00 -5.32 -26.32
C ALA A 57 -30.19 -5.97 -24.95
N GLN A 58 -30.62 -7.23 -24.96
CA GLN A 58 -30.71 -8.02 -23.72
C GLN A 58 -29.31 -8.30 -23.17
N PRO A 59 -29.10 -8.17 -21.84
CA PRO A 59 -27.83 -8.56 -21.22
C PRO A 59 -27.50 -10.01 -21.57
N ALA A 60 -26.26 -10.27 -21.97
CA ALA A 60 -25.85 -11.65 -22.28
C ALA A 60 -26.07 -12.58 -21.07
N PRO A 61 -26.42 -13.85 -21.28
CA PRO A 61 -26.50 -14.83 -20.21
C PRO A 61 -25.19 -14.85 -19.42
N GLY A 62 -25.27 -14.72 -18.09
CA GLY A 62 -24.09 -14.68 -17.20
C GLY A 62 -23.51 -13.29 -16.92
N THR A 63 -23.96 -12.22 -17.59
CA THR A 63 -23.46 -10.85 -17.32
C THR A 63 -23.78 -10.40 -15.90
N ALA A 64 -24.96 -10.76 -15.40
CA ALA A 64 -25.38 -10.46 -14.02
C ALA A 64 -24.52 -11.22 -12.99
N ALA A 65 -24.26 -12.52 -13.23
CA ALA A 65 -23.40 -13.32 -12.36
C ALA A 65 -21.96 -12.78 -12.32
N GLN A 66 -21.41 -12.40 -13.47
CA GLN A 66 -20.08 -11.80 -13.55
C GLN A 66 -20.02 -10.41 -12.89
N ALA A 67 -21.10 -9.61 -12.99
CA ALA A 67 -21.19 -8.33 -12.31
C ALA A 67 -21.22 -8.51 -10.78
N ARG A 68 -21.99 -9.48 -10.28
CA ARG A 68 -22.02 -9.84 -8.84
C ARG A 68 -20.65 -10.26 -8.33
N LEU A 69 -19.98 -11.19 -9.02
CA LEU A 69 -18.63 -11.63 -8.66
C LEU A 69 -17.64 -10.45 -8.60
N ARG A 70 -17.72 -9.52 -9.55
CA ARG A 70 -16.85 -8.33 -9.56
C ARG A 70 -17.17 -7.37 -8.41
N ALA A 71 -18.43 -7.21 -8.05
CA ALA A 71 -18.85 -6.38 -6.92
C ALA A 71 -18.35 -6.97 -5.60
N GLU A 72 -18.49 -8.28 -5.40
CA GLU A 72 -17.94 -9.00 -4.24
C GLU A 72 -16.42 -8.81 -4.14
N GLN A 73 -15.69 -9.08 -5.23
CA GLN A 73 -14.25 -8.88 -5.28
C GLN A 73 -13.84 -7.43 -5.00
N ALA A 74 -14.64 -6.44 -5.44
CA ALA A 74 -14.39 -5.03 -5.15
C ALA A 74 -14.60 -4.70 -3.68
N SER A 75 -15.66 -5.25 -3.05
CA SER A 75 -15.90 -5.12 -1.60
C SER A 75 -14.73 -5.67 -0.79
N LEU A 76 -14.28 -6.89 -1.09
CA LEU A 76 -13.13 -7.49 -0.39
C LEU A 76 -11.86 -6.64 -0.53
N ARG A 77 -11.59 -6.09 -1.72
CA ARG A 77 -10.44 -5.18 -1.91
C ARG A 77 -10.59 -3.89 -1.11
N ALA A 78 -11.79 -3.32 -1.05
CA ALA A 78 -12.06 -2.10 -0.28
C ALA A 78 -11.87 -2.35 1.23
N ALA A 79 -12.35 -3.47 1.75
CA ALA A 79 -12.17 -3.84 3.15
C ALA A 79 -10.70 -4.09 3.52
N ASN A 80 -9.95 -4.77 2.65
CA ASN A 80 -8.51 -4.94 2.83
C ASN A 80 -7.77 -3.60 2.82
N ALA A 81 -8.10 -2.71 1.88
CA ALA A 81 -7.50 -1.37 1.80
C ALA A 81 -7.83 -0.53 3.04
N TRP A 82 -9.06 -0.60 3.55
CA TRP A 82 -9.48 0.09 4.77
C TRP A 82 -8.70 -0.39 5.99
N ARG A 83 -8.59 -1.72 6.20
CA ARG A 83 -7.78 -2.30 7.28
C ARG A 83 -6.31 -1.89 7.18
N ALA A 84 -5.74 -1.92 5.97
CA ALA A 84 -4.37 -1.50 5.74
C ALA A 84 -4.16 0.00 6.03
N ALA A 85 -5.13 0.85 5.69
CA ALA A 85 -5.08 2.27 5.99
C ALA A 85 -5.11 2.55 7.50
N LEU A 86 -5.99 1.87 8.25
CA LEU A 86 -6.01 1.93 9.71
C LEU A 86 -4.67 1.53 10.32
N HIS A 87 -4.10 0.41 9.87
CA HIS A 87 -2.80 -0.06 10.33
C HIS A 87 -1.69 0.98 10.10
N ARG A 88 -1.66 1.59 8.91
CA ARG A 88 -0.68 2.64 8.58
C ARG A 88 -0.82 3.88 9.43
N HIS A 89 -2.03 4.24 9.83
CA HIS A 89 -2.23 5.35 10.76
C HIS A 89 -1.69 5.03 12.16
N VAL A 90 -1.90 3.81 12.66
CA VAL A 90 -1.31 3.36 13.93
C VAL A 90 0.23 3.33 13.86
N GLU A 91 0.80 2.83 12.77
CA GLU A 91 2.25 2.85 12.56
C GLU A 91 2.82 4.28 12.53
N ALA A 92 2.13 5.19 11.83
CA ALA A 92 2.53 6.59 11.74
C ALA A 92 2.44 7.31 13.09
N GLU A 93 1.38 7.07 13.86
CA GLU A 93 1.24 7.55 15.24
C GLU A 93 2.45 7.13 16.08
N GLN A 94 2.77 5.83 16.11
CA GLN A 94 3.91 5.33 16.87
C GLN A 94 5.25 5.90 16.40
N ALA A 95 5.43 6.08 15.09
CA ALA A 95 6.63 6.69 14.54
C ALA A 95 6.78 8.14 15.01
N HIS A 96 5.70 8.91 15.04
CA HIS A 96 5.71 10.27 15.57
C HIS A 96 5.96 10.31 17.08
N LEU A 97 5.39 9.41 17.87
CA LEU A 97 5.67 9.33 19.31
C LEU A 97 7.15 9.00 19.58
N ARG A 98 7.75 8.08 18.82
CA ARG A 98 9.19 7.81 18.91
C ARG A 98 10.05 9.02 18.53
N ALA A 99 9.66 9.76 17.49
CA ALA A 99 10.35 10.98 17.08
C ALA A 99 10.24 12.08 18.15
N ALA A 100 9.06 12.25 18.76
CA ALA A 100 8.88 13.19 19.87
C ALA A 100 9.79 12.85 21.05
N ALA A 101 9.81 11.57 21.47
CA ALA A 101 10.68 11.12 22.56
C ALA A 101 12.17 11.34 22.25
N ALA A 102 12.61 11.12 21.01
CA ALA A 102 13.99 11.38 20.61
C ALA A 102 14.35 12.87 20.70
N HIS A 103 13.44 13.75 20.32
CA HIS A 103 13.64 15.20 20.48
C HIS A 103 13.61 15.64 21.94
N GLU A 104 12.73 15.10 22.77
CA GLU A 104 12.70 15.37 24.21
C GLU A 104 14.01 14.92 24.89
N GLN A 105 14.54 13.75 24.51
CA GLN A 105 15.85 13.29 24.98
C GLN A 105 16.98 14.22 24.52
N ALA A 106 16.96 14.67 23.27
CA ALA A 106 17.97 15.61 22.77
C ALA A 106 17.93 16.94 23.53
N ALA A 107 16.73 17.49 23.79
CA ALA A 107 16.53 18.70 24.57
C ALA A 107 17.16 18.63 25.98
N MET A 108 17.19 17.45 26.60
CA MET A 108 17.84 17.26 27.92
C MET A 108 19.37 17.30 27.87
N THR A 109 19.98 17.21 26.69
CA THR A 109 21.44 17.09 26.51
C THR A 109 22.10 18.32 25.90
N VAL A 110 21.34 19.19 25.27
CA VAL A 110 21.82 20.40 24.59
C VAL A 110 21.72 21.64 25.48
N GLY A 111 22.30 22.76 25.04
CA GLY A 111 22.16 24.06 25.72
C GLY A 111 20.81 24.74 25.44
N ASP A 112 20.54 25.84 26.16
CA ASP A 112 19.23 26.50 26.22
C ASP A 112 18.62 26.86 24.84
N GLU A 113 19.41 27.37 23.89
CA GLU A 113 18.90 27.76 22.56
C GLU A 113 18.45 26.57 21.69
N GLU A 114 19.14 25.43 21.80
CA GLU A 114 18.80 24.21 21.05
C GLU A 114 17.71 23.40 21.75
N CYS A 115 17.55 23.58 23.06
CA CYS A 115 16.51 22.95 23.87
C CYS A 115 15.11 23.35 23.36
N ASP A 116 14.86 24.65 23.18
CA ASP A 116 13.56 25.17 22.71
C ASP A 116 13.20 24.65 21.32
N MET A 117 14.19 24.54 20.42
CA MET A 117 14.00 23.97 19.09
C MET A 117 13.57 22.50 19.17
N HIS A 118 14.22 21.71 20.02
CA HIS A 118 13.87 20.30 20.19
C HIS A 118 12.51 20.11 20.88
N GLN A 119 12.18 20.93 21.88
CA GLN A 119 10.85 20.89 22.51
C GLN A 119 9.74 21.23 21.51
N THR A 120 9.93 22.28 20.69
CA THR A 120 8.99 22.64 19.62
C THR A 120 8.84 21.50 18.60
N ALA A 121 9.93 20.84 18.23
CA ALA A 121 9.89 19.69 17.32
C ALA A 121 9.12 18.50 17.93
N ALA A 122 9.35 18.20 19.22
CA ALA A 122 8.63 17.16 19.94
C ALA A 122 7.12 17.43 20.00
N GLU A 123 6.72 18.66 20.29
CA GLU A 123 5.31 19.07 20.29
C GLU A 123 4.64 18.86 18.94
N ARG A 124 5.32 19.25 17.84
CA ARG A 124 4.79 19.02 16.48
C ARG A 124 4.59 17.54 16.19
N HIS A 125 5.51 16.69 16.64
CA HIS A 125 5.35 15.25 16.51
C HIS A 125 4.21 14.69 17.37
N ARG A 126 4.04 15.15 18.62
CA ARG A 126 2.89 14.76 19.45
C ARG A 126 1.56 15.19 18.83
N ALA A 127 1.49 16.39 18.25
CA ALA A 127 0.31 16.87 17.53
C ALA A 127 0.01 15.99 16.29
N ALA A 128 1.02 15.61 15.52
CA ALA A 128 0.86 14.71 14.37
C ALA A 128 0.38 13.31 14.79
N ALA A 129 0.92 12.77 15.90
CA ALA A 129 0.45 11.50 16.47
C ALA A 129 -1.04 11.58 16.85
N ALA A 130 -1.45 12.63 17.55
CA ALA A 130 -2.85 12.85 17.93
C ALA A 130 -3.79 12.95 16.71
N ALA A 131 -3.34 13.56 15.61
CA ALA A 131 -4.11 13.62 14.37
C ALA A 131 -4.32 12.23 13.74
N HIS A 132 -3.30 11.35 13.77
CA HIS A 132 -3.44 9.98 13.30
C HIS A 132 -4.36 9.16 14.20
N GLN A 133 -4.23 9.28 15.52
CA GLN A 133 -5.12 8.63 16.48
C GLN A 133 -6.59 9.05 16.27
N ALA A 134 -6.85 10.35 16.07
CA ALA A 134 -8.19 10.85 15.76
C ALA A 134 -8.73 10.28 14.44
N THR A 135 -7.88 10.13 13.42
CA THR A 135 -8.26 9.51 12.14
C THR A 135 -8.64 8.04 12.34
N VAL A 136 -7.87 7.28 13.13
CA VAL A 136 -8.18 5.88 13.47
C VAL A 136 -9.52 5.79 14.22
N ALA A 137 -9.75 6.65 15.21
CA ALA A 137 -11.00 6.67 15.97
C ALA A 137 -12.20 6.97 15.06
N TYR A 138 -12.08 7.97 14.17
CA TYR A 138 -13.11 8.32 13.21
C TYR A 138 -13.41 7.17 12.25
N LEU A 139 -12.38 6.59 11.63
CA LEU A 139 -12.53 5.50 10.68
C LEU A 139 -13.07 4.22 11.34
N SER A 140 -12.70 3.94 12.59
CA SER A 140 -13.20 2.77 13.34
C SER A 140 -14.66 2.93 13.78
N ALA A 141 -15.12 4.16 13.97
CA ALA A 141 -16.53 4.47 14.25
C ALA A 141 -17.41 4.49 12.99
N SER A 142 -16.81 4.71 11.81
CA SER A 142 -17.51 4.58 10.54
C SER A 142 -17.73 3.12 10.16
N ASP A 143 -18.86 2.80 9.53
CA ASP A 143 -19.14 1.45 9.05
C ASP A 143 -18.01 0.98 8.12
N SER A 144 -17.45 -0.19 8.43
CA SER A 144 -16.55 -0.87 7.51
C SER A 144 -17.24 -1.08 6.16
N PRO A 145 -16.53 -0.96 5.03
CA PRO A 145 -17.12 -1.23 3.71
C PRO A 145 -17.68 -2.67 3.59
N ASP A 146 -17.22 -3.62 4.42
CA ASP A 146 -17.84 -4.95 4.54
C ASP A 146 -19.24 -4.89 5.18
N ALA A 147 -19.43 -4.09 6.23
CA ALA A 147 -20.71 -3.93 6.92
C ALA A 147 -21.76 -3.25 6.04
N THR A 148 -21.33 -2.28 5.22
CA THR A 148 -22.21 -1.59 4.27
C THR A 148 -22.69 -2.54 3.18
N SER A 149 -21.80 -3.40 2.65
CA SER A 149 -22.14 -4.39 1.61
C SER A 149 -23.04 -5.50 2.13
N ALA A 150 -22.87 -5.93 3.39
CA ALA A 150 -23.75 -6.92 4.02
C ALA A 150 -25.17 -6.37 4.25
N ARG A 151 -25.32 -5.09 4.57
CA ARG A 151 -26.63 -4.47 4.82
C ARG A 151 -27.48 -4.36 3.55
N VAL A 152 -26.85 -4.01 2.42
CA VAL A 152 -27.53 -3.91 1.11
C VAL A 152 -28.00 -5.28 0.58
N LEU A 153 -27.38 -6.37 1.02
CA LEU A 153 -27.79 -7.74 0.67
C LEU A 153 -28.93 -8.28 1.54
N HIS A 154 -29.26 -7.64 2.66
CA HIS A 154 -30.33 -8.09 3.56
C HIS A 154 -31.65 -7.32 3.37
N GLU A 155 -31.62 -6.22 2.60
CA GLU A 155 -32.79 -5.37 2.29
C GLU A 155 -33.40 -5.65 0.90
N GLN A 156 -32.97 -6.72 0.20
CA GLN A 156 -33.50 -7.18 -1.11
C GLN A 156 -34.05 -8.60 -1.02
#